data_AF-A0AAV6B737-F1
#
_entry.id   AF-A0AAV6B737-F1
#
_cell.length_a   1.000
_cell.length_b   1.000
_cell.length_c   1.000
_cell.angle_alpha   90.00
_cell.angle_beta   90.00
_cell.angle_gamma   90.00
#
_symmetry.space_group_name_H-M   'P 1'
#
loop_
_entity.id
_entity.type
_entity.pdbx_description
1 polymer ?
#
loop_
_entity_poly.entity_id
_entity_poly.type
_entity_poly.pdbx_seq_one_letter_code
_entity_poly.pdbx_strand_id
1 'polypeptide(L)'
;MNTDTLPMEHIVYKPVESSRAYNQRRKTMALGMFLALGLAAALAFVLFGCGGSPAPVNSAPPPPVVAPLNATDVANLIQAAATSVNVDTMAIAVVDRGGTVLAVYDKAGVTPGATAIGNFGQSVDVNDLAVALARTGAYFSNDQAPLSSRTVRFISGIHFPPGVANAPTADLYGIENTNRGCTLATNFLPGMAINPSTSLTGGTGPGIITGKSQLDDSDPNAVNPGGVPIFHNGVVVGGIGVAGVSLDAAEFAVFSASESNGFGLPNPLPAPGAVFIGGIALPFVNQATRPAGLTAGTFNGGYLAGFNPIASTGQPPEGDLIAPTNGPLGGLTVADVQTILSNAEATANTTRAAIRLPLGSSARMVIAVADLDGTLIGLRRMVDSTVFSIDVAASKARNMVYFNGPNRTATDLPGIPMGIALTSRTISFGSQPLFPPGINGSGDGPFYNLYLQDVQNPCTQGNQAGSPNSNKSGVVFFPGAVGLFKNGALVGGLGISGDGVDQDDFVTSGGSVGFEAPTAIRADQVFINGVRLPYFKFPRNPTL
;
A
#
# COMPACT_ATOMS: atom_id res chain seq x y z
N MET A 1 93.80 -52.18 -55.43
CA MET A 1 93.31 -51.76 -56.76
C MET A 1 91.79 -51.76 -56.71
N ASN A 2 91.20 -50.59 -56.93
CA ASN A 2 89.81 -50.30 -57.31
C ASN A 2 88.63 -50.84 -56.47
N THR A 3 88.12 -49.93 -55.64
CA THR A 3 86.71 -49.45 -55.55
C THR A 3 85.57 -50.46 -55.35
N ASP A 4 85.19 -50.63 -54.08
CA ASP A 4 83.93 -50.14 -53.48
C ASP A 4 82.61 -50.27 -54.28
N THR A 5 81.77 -51.26 -53.95
CA THR A 5 80.56 -51.15 -53.08
C THR A 5 79.63 -52.36 -53.28
N LEU A 6 79.29 -53.03 -52.17
CA LEU A 6 78.37 -54.17 -52.05
C LEU A 6 76.89 -53.73 -52.07
N PRO A 7 75.94 -54.64 -52.38
CA PRO A 7 74.50 -54.34 -52.42
C PRO A 7 73.94 -54.21 -51.00
N MET A 8 73.16 -53.16 -50.73
CA MET A 8 72.33 -53.10 -49.51
C MET A 8 71.00 -53.79 -49.74
N GLU A 9 70.87 -54.98 -49.17
CA GLU A 9 69.61 -55.55 -48.74
C GLU A 9 69.20 -54.86 -47.43
N HIS A 10 68.07 -54.12 -47.43
CA HIS A 10 67.49 -53.55 -46.21
C HIS A 10 66.29 -54.41 -45.78
N ILE A 11 66.52 -55.33 -44.85
CA ILE A 11 65.49 -55.78 -43.91
C ILE A 11 65.82 -55.15 -42.56
N VAL A 12 64.95 -54.27 -42.07
CA VAL A 12 64.98 -53.81 -40.68
C VAL A 12 63.65 -54.11 -39.99
N TYR A 13 63.79 -54.76 -38.84
CA TYR A 13 62.79 -55.20 -37.89
C TYR A 13 61.92 -54.06 -37.29
N LYS A 14 60.58 -54.26 -37.34
CA LYS A 14 59.54 -54.24 -36.25
C LYS A 14 59.45 -53.05 -35.24
N PRO A 15 58.38 -52.94 -34.41
CA PRO A 15 56.95 -52.56 -34.55
C PRO A 15 56.62 -51.33 -33.60
N VAL A 16 55.34 -51.02 -33.25
CA VAL A 16 54.85 -50.48 -31.92
C VAL A 16 53.69 -49.44 -31.96
N GLU A 17 53.30 -48.80 -33.07
CA GLU A 17 52.36 -47.66 -32.97
C GLU A 17 50.86 -47.99 -32.83
N SER A 18 50.36 -49.11 -33.38
CA SER A 18 48.90 -49.35 -33.43
C SER A 18 48.27 -49.80 -32.11
N SER A 19 49.00 -50.58 -31.29
CA SER A 19 48.48 -51.09 -30.01
C SER A 19 48.45 -50.03 -28.91
N ARG A 20 49.37 -49.06 -28.93
CA ARG A 20 49.35 -47.92 -27.99
C ARG A 20 48.18 -46.99 -28.29
N ALA A 21 47.94 -46.67 -29.56
CA ALA A 21 46.81 -45.83 -29.97
C ALA A 21 45.45 -46.44 -29.60
N TYR A 22 45.27 -47.76 -29.79
CA TYR A 22 44.05 -48.47 -29.41
C TYR A 22 43.81 -48.46 -27.89
N ASN A 23 44.85 -48.78 -27.09
CA ASN A 23 44.76 -48.77 -25.63
C ASN A 23 44.52 -47.36 -25.08
N GLN A 24 45.09 -46.33 -25.71
CA GLN A 24 44.89 -44.94 -25.31
C GLN A 24 43.45 -44.49 -25.58
N ARG A 25 42.86 -44.79 -26.75
CA ARG A 25 41.45 -44.51 -27.06
C ARG A 25 40.48 -45.22 -26.13
N ARG A 26 40.75 -46.49 -25.80
CA ARG A 26 39.91 -47.25 -24.85
C ARG A 26 39.95 -46.64 -23.44
N LYS A 27 41.11 -46.14 -23.00
CA LYS A 27 41.25 -45.40 -21.74
C LYS A 27 40.53 -44.05 -21.79
N THR A 28 40.58 -43.32 -22.91
CA THR A 28 39.86 -42.03 -23.04
C THR A 28 38.35 -42.21 -23.08
N MET A 29 37.84 -43.24 -23.78
CA MET A 29 36.41 -43.55 -23.76
C MET A 29 35.92 -44.02 -22.39
N ALA A 30 36.70 -44.89 -21.71
CA ALA A 30 36.36 -45.32 -20.36
C ALA A 30 36.33 -44.12 -19.40
N LEU A 31 37.34 -43.24 -19.46
CA LEU A 31 37.38 -42.03 -18.65
C LEU A 31 36.20 -41.08 -18.98
N GLY A 32 35.84 -40.93 -20.25
CA GLY A 32 34.68 -40.15 -20.69
C GLY A 32 33.35 -40.71 -20.21
N MET A 33 33.17 -42.04 -20.24
CA MET A 33 31.98 -42.69 -19.68
C MET A 33 31.90 -42.56 -18.16
N PHE A 34 33.01 -42.70 -17.44
CA PHE A 34 33.05 -42.46 -15.99
C PHE A 34 32.78 -41.00 -15.63
N LEU A 35 33.28 -40.04 -16.43
CA LEU A 35 33.00 -38.62 -16.22
C LEU A 35 31.52 -38.30 -16.47
N ALA A 36 30.93 -38.86 -17.53
CA ALA A 36 29.52 -38.67 -17.87
C ALA A 36 28.58 -39.31 -16.83
N LEU A 37 28.90 -40.51 -16.35
CA LEU A 37 28.18 -41.17 -15.25
C LEU A 37 28.35 -40.40 -13.92
N GLY A 38 29.54 -39.86 -13.65
CA GLY A 38 29.80 -39.01 -12.49
C GLY A 38 29.02 -37.69 -12.55
N LEU A 39 28.95 -37.04 -13.70
CA LEU A 39 28.14 -35.83 -13.92
C LEU A 39 26.65 -36.12 -13.81
N ALA A 40 26.17 -37.23 -14.38
CA ALA A 40 24.78 -37.64 -14.28
C ALA A 40 24.39 -38.00 -12.84
N ALA A 41 25.28 -38.66 -12.09
CA ALA A 41 25.07 -38.95 -10.67
C ALA A 41 25.10 -37.66 -9.82
N ALA A 42 26.01 -36.71 -10.10
CA ALA A 42 26.03 -35.42 -9.43
C ALA A 42 24.76 -34.60 -9.73
N LEU A 43 24.27 -34.62 -10.98
CA LEU A 43 23.02 -33.97 -11.37
C LEU A 43 21.81 -34.63 -10.69
N ALA A 44 21.79 -35.96 -10.57
CA ALA A 44 20.77 -36.70 -9.84
C ALA A 44 20.80 -36.37 -8.33
N PHE A 45 21.98 -36.25 -7.71
CA PHE A 45 22.11 -35.80 -6.32
C PHE A 45 21.67 -34.36 -6.10
N VAL A 46 21.88 -33.47 -7.09
CA VAL A 46 21.37 -32.08 -7.04
C VAL A 46 19.84 -32.05 -7.22
N LEU A 47 19.27 -32.94 -8.04
CA LEU A 47 17.81 -33.04 -8.24
C LEU A 47 17.08 -33.71 -7.06
N PHE A 48 17.72 -34.60 -6.31
CA PHE A 48 17.17 -35.16 -5.06
C PHE A 48 17.43 -34.28 -3.83
N GLY A 49 18.29 -33.26 -3.93
CA GLY A 49 18.60 -32.31 -2.86
C GLY A 49 17.62 -31.14 -2.71
N CYS A 50 16.72 -30.92 -3.68
CA CYS A 50 15.68 -29.89 -3.62
C CYS A 50 14.35 -30.38 -3.01
N GLY A 51 14.43 -31.32 -2.06
CA GLY A 51 13.34 -31.68 -1.15
C GLY A 51 13.43 -30.88 0.16
N GLY A 52 13.68 -29.57 0.08
CA GLY A 52 13.59 -28.71 1.25
C GLY A 52 12.13 -28.64 1.68
N SER A 53 11.75 -29.33 2.76
CA SER A 53 10.54 -28.98 3.48
C SER A 53 10.56 -27.46 3.68
N PRO A 54 9.49 -26.71 3.35
CA PRO A 54 9.47 -25.30 3.68
C PRO A 54 9.81 -25.20 5.17
N ALA A 55 10.82 -24.40 5.51
CA ALA A 55 11.07 -24.02 6.89
C ALA A 55 9.70 -23.66 7.50
N PRO A 56 9.39 -24.11 8.72
CA PRO A 56 8.10 -23.80 9.31
C PRO A 56 7.90 -22.30 9.19
N VAL A 57 6.90 -21.92 8.40
CA VAL A 57 6.46 -20.54 8.29
C VAL A 57 6.09 -20.23 9.73
N ASN A 58 6.88 -19.41 10.41
CA ASN A 58 6.49 -18.85 11.70
C ASN A 58 5.31 -17.95 11.38
N SER A 59 4.11 -18.54 11.23
CA SER A 59 2.87 -17.82 11.20
C SER A 59 2.87 -17.03 12.50
N ALA A 60 2.90 -15.70 12.39
CA ALA A 60 2.70 -14.84 13.54
C ALA A 60 1.47 -15.37 14.29
N PRO A 61 1.55 -15.58 15.63
CA PRO A 61 0.39 -16.04 16.38
C PRO A 61 -0.81 -15.14 16.05
N PRO A 62 -2.03 -15.71 15.95
CA PRO A 62 -3.22 -14.91 15.66
C PRO A 62 -3.29 -13.76 16.67
N PRO A 63 -3.64 -12.55 16.22
CA PRO A 63 -3.68 -11.39 17.10
C PRO A 63 -4.60 -11.70 18.30
N PRO A 64 -4.25 -11.23 19.51
CA PRO A 64 -5.08 -11.44 20.69
C PRO A 64 -6.50 -10.93 20.41
N VAL A 65 -7.53 -11.71 20.76
CA VAL A 65 -8.91 -11.21 20.67
C VAL A 65 -9.10 -10.17 21.78
N VAL A 66 -9.19 -8.90 21.39
CA VAL A 66 -9.37 -7.78 22.31
C VAL A 66 -10.81 -7.28 22.26
N ALA A 67 -11.35 -6.92 23.43
CA ALA A 67 -12.69 -6.37 23.53
C ALA A 67 -12.79 -5.05 22.71
N PRO A 68 -13.86 -4.86 21.92
CA PRO A 68 -14.13 -3.59 21.26
C PRO A 68 -14.32 -2.45 22.26
N LEU A 69 -14.12 -1.21 21.81
CA LEU A 69 -14.44 -0.02 22.60
C LEU A 69 -15.91 -0.03 23.01
N ASN A 70 -16.20 0.06 24.31
CA ASN A 70 -17.56 0.28 24.80
C ASN A 70 -17.87 1.79 24.92
N ALA A 71 -19.13 2.15 25.19
CA ALA A 71 -19.53 3.57 25.28
C ALA A 71 -18.82 4.33 26.41
N THR A 72 -18.50 3.68 27.52
CA THR A 72 -17.73 4.26 28.63
C THR A 72 -16.28 4.52 28.22
N ASP A 73 -15.65 3.60 27.49
CA ASP A 73 -14.30 3.79 26.95
C ASP A 73 -14.24 5.03 26.05
N VAL A 74 -15.22 5.17 25.16
CA VAL A 74 -15.35 6.30 24.23
C VAL A 74 -15.50 7.63 25.00
N ALA A 75 -16.38 7.66 26.01
CA ALA A 75 -16.55 8.84 26.86
C ALA A 75 -15.26 9.20 27.63
N ASN A 76 -14.54 8.19 28.16
CA ASN A 76 -13.31 8.39 28.90
C ASN A 76 -12.18 8.93 28.01
N LEU A 77 -12.05 8.43 26.77
CA LEU A 77 -11.09 8.93 25.78
C LEU A 77 -11.35 10.39 25.44
N ILE A 78 -12.61 10.75 25.19
CA ILE A 78 -13.02 12.14 24.92
C ILE A 78 -12.73 13.04 26.12
N GLN A 79 -13.07 12.59 27.33
CA GLN A 79 -12.80 13.35 28.55
C GLN A 79 -11.30 13.55 28.78
N ALA A 80 -10.47 12.53 28.53
CA ALA A 80 -9.02 12.63 28.63
C ALA A 80 -8.44 13.66 27.65
N ALA A 81 -8.89 13.65 26.39
CA ALA A 81 -8.49 14.65 25.40
C ALA A 81 -8.94 16.06 25.81
N ALA A 82 -10.21 16.26 26.19
CA ALA A 82 -10.78 17.56 26.55
C ALA A 82 -10.11 18.20 27.79
N THR A 83 -9.64 17.38 28.73
CA THR A 83 -8.98 17.82 29.97
C THR A 83 -7.45 17.93 29.85
N SER A 84 -6.86 17.46 28.75
CA SER A 84 -5.41 17.54 28.52
C SER A 84 -4.87 18.97 28.49
N VAL A 85 -5.60 19.89 27.86
CA VAL A 85 -5.24 21.31 27.65
C VAL A 85 -6.42 22.27 27.82
N ASN A 86 -6.13 23.46 28.33
CA ASN A 86 -7.08 24.54 28.61
C ASN A 86 -7.44 25.39 27.38
N VAL A 87 -7.80 24.75 26.26
CA VAL A 87 -8.30 25.41 25.06
C VAL A 87 -9.75 25.01 24.82
N ASP A 88 -10.64 25.98 24.61
CA ASP A 88 -12.09 25.74 24.55
C ASP A 88 -12.66 25.58 23.13
N THR A 89 -11.85 25.77 22.09
CA THR A 89 -12.24 25.60 20.67
C THR A 89 -11.95 24.18 20.13
N MET A 90 -11.79 23.21 21.02
CA MET A 90 -11.42 21.83 20.67
C MET A 90 -12.65 21.01 20.24
N ALA A 91 -12.60 20.47 19.03
CA ALA A 91 -13.48 19.39 18.57
C ALA A 91 -12.74 18.06 18.67
N ILE A 92 -13.42 17.03 19.18
CA ILE A 92 -12.83 15.72 19.50
C ILE A 92 -13.71 14.63 18.91
N ALA A 93 -13.12 13.71 18.15
CA ALA A 93 -13.83 12.56 17.59
C ALA A 93 -13.13 11.25 17.94
N VAL A 94 -13.93 10.21 18.20
CA VAL A 94 -13.46 8.83 18.37
C VAL A 94 -14.16 7.96 17.33
N VAL A 95 -13.37 7.12 16.66
CA VAL A 95 -13.87 6.12 15.71
C VAL A 95 -13.42 4.72 16.10
N ASP A 96 -14.17 3.70 15.71
CA ASP A 96 -13.69 2.33 15.79
C ASP A 96 -12.63 2.00 14.73
N ARG A 97 -12.07 0.79 14.78
CA ARG A 97 -11.06 0.34 13.82
C ARG A 97 -11.52 0.40 12.37
N GLY A 98 -12.81 0.18 12.13
CA GLY A 98 -13.46 0.28 10.81
C GLY A 98 -13.78 1.72 10.39
N GLY A 99 -13.53 2.72 11.25
CA GLY A 99 -13.76 4.14 10.98
C GLY A 99 -15.21 4.60 11.19
N THR A 100 -16.03 3.76 11.82
CA THR A 100 -17.37 4.14 12.29
C THR A 100 -17.25 5.16 13.41
N VAL A 101 -17.97 6.28 13.31
CA VAL A 101 -17.95 7.35 14.32
C VAL A 101 -18.66 6.86 15.58
N LEU A 102 -17.94 6.85 16.71
CA LEU A 102 -18.46 6.42 18.01
C LEU A 102 -18.88 7.59 18.89
N ALA A 103 -18.26 8.76 18.71
CA ALA A 103 -18.69 10.01 19.30
C ALA A 103 -17.99 11.21 18.66
N VAL A 104 -18.64 12.37 18.74
CA VAL A 104 -18.06 13.68 18.46
C VAL A 104 -18.43 14.63 19.60
N TYR A 105 -17.45 15.33 20.15
CA TYR A 105 -17.61 16.23 21.28
C TYR A 105 -16.97 17.58 20.99
N ASP A 106 -17.75 18.64 21.22
CA ASP A 106 -17.34 20.02 21.09
C ASP A 106 -17.15 20.64 22.47
N LYS A 107 -15.96 21.18 22.73
CA LYS A 107 -15.75 22.05 23.90
C LYS A 107 -16.57 23.34 23.76
N ALA A 108 -16.87 23.98 24.88
CA ALA A 108 -17.82 25.10 24.96
C ALA A 108 -17.50 26.30 24.05
N GLY A 109 -16.26 26.45 23.58
CA GLY A 109 -15.84 27.50 22.65
C GLY A 109 -15.93 27.12 21.17
N VAL A 110 -16.30 25.89 20.82
CA VAL A 110 -16.60 25.52 19.43
C VAL A 110 -17.96 26.09 19.05
N THR A 111 -17.96 27.00 18.08
CA THR A 111 -19.19 27.59 17.56
C THR A 111 -19.79 26.74 16.44
N PRO A 112 -21.12 26.68 16.28
CA PRO A 112 -21.73 26.01 15.13
C PRO A 112 -21.17 26.52 13.80
N GLY A 113 -20.78 25.60 12.91
CA GLY A 113 -20.16 25.93 11.63
C GLY A 113 -18.70 26.38 11.73
N ALA A 114 -18.03 26.17 12.87
CA ALA A 114 -16.59 26.38 12.99
C ALA A 114 -15.84 25.51 11.97
N THR A 115 -14.82 26.10 11.37
CA THR A 115 -13.98 25.43 10.38
C THR A 115 -12.51 25.45 10.79
N ALA A 116 -11.76 24.48 10.29
CA ALA A 116 -10.31 24.41 10.41
C ALA A 116 -9.69 24.01 9.06
N ILE A 117 -8.38 24.22 8.91
CA ILE A 117 -7.68 23.95 7.66
C ILE A 117 -7.35 22.46 7.54
N GLY A 118 -7.94 21.81 6.54
CA GLY A 118 -7.66 20.44 6.14
C GLY A 118 -6.55 20.34 5.08
N ASN A 119 -6.59 19.27 4.29
CA ASN A 119 -5.66 19.12 3.16
C ASN A 119 -5.89 20.22 2.10
N PHE A 120 -4.84 20.52 1.35
CA PHE A 120 -4.79 21.49 0.26
C PHE A 120 -5.28 22.90 0.64
N GLY A 121 -5.08 23.27 1.92
CA GLY A 121 -5.48 24.57 2.45
C GLY A 121 -6.99 24.77 2.51
N GLN A 122 -7.77 23.70 2.34
CA GLN A 122 -9.22 23.78 2.30
C GLN A 122 -9.79 24.03 3.70
N SER A 123 -10.79 24.91 3.77
CA SER A 123 -11.57 25.10 4.98
C SER A 123 -12.57 23.95 5.11
N VAL A 124 -12.47 23.18 6.18
CA VAL A 124 -13.31 22.01 6.46
C VAL A 124 -14.05 22.25 7.77
N ASP A 125 -15.29 21.77 7.88
CA ASP A 125 -15.99 21.71 9.16
C ASP A 125 -15.10 21.04 10.21
N VAL A 126 -15.00 21.66 11.39
CA VAL A 126 -14.03 21.25 12.41
C VAL A 126 -14.33 19.84 12.95
N ASN A 127 -15.60 19.44 12.98
CA ASN A 127 -16.04 18.13 13.43
C ASN A 127 -15.74 17.06 12.37
N ASP A 128 -15.97 17.36 11.09
CA ASP A 128 -15.54 16.48 9.99
C ASP A 128 -14.01 16.32 9.95
N LEU A 129 -13.25 17.38 10.24
CA LEU A 129 -11.79 17.30 10.32
C LEU A 129 -11.32 16.42 11.49
N ALA A 130 -11.93 16.57 12.68
CA ALA A 130 -11.64 15.71 13.83
C ALA A 130 -11.92 14.23 13.52
N VAL A 131 -13.05 13.92 12.87
CA VAL A 131 -13.39 12.56 12.43
C VAL A 131 -12.39 12.03 11.42
N ALA A 132 -12.00 12.83 10.43
CA ALA A 132 -11.06 12.42 9.39
C ALA A 132 -9.65 12.17 9.98
N LEU A 133 -9.23 12.94 10.99
CA LEU A 133 -8.01 12.69 11.75
C LEU A 133 -8.09 11.39 12.57
N ALA A 134 -9.22 11.15 13.25
CA ALA A 134 -9.46 9.92 14.00
C ALA A 134 -9.38 8.69 13.07
N ARG A 135 -10.03 8.76 11.89
CA ARG A 135 -9.95 7.73 10.84
C ARG A 135 -8.55 7.54 10.32
N THR A 136 -7.78 8.60 10.14
CA THR A 136 -6.38 8.50 9.70
C THR A 136 -5.55 7.66 10.68
N GLY A 137 -5.67 7.93 11.99
CA GLY A 137 -5.02 7.11 13.03
C GLY A 137 -5.52 5.66 13.03
N ALA A 138 -6.84 5.47 12.97
CA ALA A 138 -7.47 4.15 12.98
C ALA A 138 -7.11 3.30 11.76
N TYR A 139 -7.00 3.89 10.57
CA TYR A 139 -6.86 3.14 9.33
C TYR A 139 -5.43 2.70 9.00
N PHE A 140 -4.44 3.56 9.28
CA PHE A 140 -3.05 3.32 8.90
C PHE A 140 -2.33 2.37 9.84
N SER A 141 -2.75 2.31 11.10
CA SER A 141 -2.09 1.45 12.08
C SER A 141 -2.39 -0.04 11.84
N ASN A 142 -1.46 -0.86 12.30
CA ASN A 142 -1.56 -2.31 12.42
C ASN A 142 -1.22 -2.71 13.85
N ASP A 143 -1.51 -3.95 14.24
CA ASP A 143 -1.30 -4.40 15.62
C ASP A 143 0.17 -4.39 16.06
N GLN A 144 1.13 -4.36 15.12
CA GLN A 144 2.55 -4.40 15.45
C GLN A 144 3.25 -3.03 15.54
N ALA A 145 2.74 -2.02 14.83
CA ALA A 145 3.37 -0.71 14.75
C ALA A 145 2.32 0.41 14.64
N PRO A 146 2.29 1.36 15.62
CA PRO A 146 1.40 2.49 15.57
C PRO A 146 1.88 3.51 14.52
N LEU A 147 0.96 4.01 13.70
CA LEU A 147 1.17 5.08 12.73
C LEU A 147 0.13 6.18 12.96
N SER A 148 0.58 7.43 13.08
CA SER A 148 -0.27 8.61 13.28
C SER A 148 -0.49 9.37 11.97
N SER A 149 -1.35 10.39 11.98
CA SER A 149 -1.47 11.32 10.83
C SER A 149 -0.14 12.02 10.50
N ARG A 150 0.74 12.25 11.49
CA ARG A 150 2.11 12.74 11.26
C ARG A 150 2.95 11.71 10.51
N THR A 151 2.87 10.43 10.88
CA THR A 151 3.55 9.36 10.16
C THR A 151 3.14 9.33 8.70
N VAL A 152 1.82 9.41 8.43
CA VAL A 152 1.26 9.40 7.08
C VAL A 152 1.76 10.60 6.27
N ARG A 153 1.73 11.81 6.85
CA ARG A 153 2.25 13.02 6.20
C ARG A 153 3.72 12.90 5.83
N PHE A 154 4.53 12.29 6.69
CA PHE A 154 5.97 12.12 6.48
C PHE A 154 6.30 11.25 5.25
N ILE A 155 5.37 10.37 4.85
CA ILE A 155 5.51 9.47 3.69
C ILE A 155 4.59 9.83 2.51
N SER A 156 3.95 11.01 2.50
CA SER A 156 3.01 11.41 1.44
C SER A 156 3.46 12.61 0.57
N GLY A 157 4.71 13.05 0.73
CA GLY A 157 5.23 14.23 0.05
C GLY A 157 5.91 14.00 -1.29
N ILE A 158 6.24 15.10 -1.98
CA ILE A 158 6.96 15.09 -3.27
C ILE A 158 8.43 14.69 -3.16
N HIS A 159 8.96 14.68 -1.94
CA HIS A 159 10.29 14.23 -1.56
C HIS A 159 10.24 13.35 -0.31
N PHE A 160 11.17 12.40 -0.24
CA PHE A 160 11.43 11.58 0.94
C PHE A 160 12.94 11.43 1.17
N PRO A 161 13.45 11.87 2.34
CA PRO A 161 12.71 12.51 3.43
C PRO A 161 12.18 13.91 3.06
N PRO A 162 11.12 14.40 3.72
CA PRO A 162 10.58 15.73 3.48
C PRO A 162 11.64 16.84 3.63
N GLY A 163 11.57 17.85 2.76
CA GLY A 163 12.45 19.02 2.79
C GLY A 163 13.85 18.83 2.19
N VAL A 164 14.21 17.61 1.76
CA VAL A 164 15.47 17.37 1.04
C VAL A 164 15.25 17.53 -0.45
N ALA A 165 15.84 18.59 -1.02
CA ALA A 165 15.79 18.85 -2.45
C ALA A 165 16.45 17.74 -3.26
N ASN A 166 15.90 17.45 -4.44
CA ASN A 166 16.35 16.42 -5.38
C ASN A 166 16.34 14.99 -4.79
N ALA A 167 15.52 14.75 -3.77
CA ALA A 167 15.28 13.42 -3.22
C ALA A 167 14.11 12.71 -3.91
N PRO A 168 14.09 11.36 -3.94
CA PRO A 168 12.98 10.59 -4.49
C PRO A 168 11.63 11.00 -3.87
N THR A 169 10.55 10.82 -4.60
CA THR A 169 9.19 11.03 -4.07
C THR A 169 8.84 10.04 -2.95
N ALA A 170 8.02 10.47 -2.00
CA ALA A 170 7.56 9.61 -0.93
C ALA A 170 6.57 8.55 -1.42
N ASP A 171 6.52 7.43 -0.71
CA ASP A 171 5.80 6.24 -1.13
C ASP A 171 4.29 6.47 -1.36
N LEU A 172 3.65 7.33 -0.55
CA LEU A 172 2.20 7.54 -0.55
C LEU A 172 1.78 8.91 -1.07
N TYR A 173 2.48 9.45 -2.08
CA TYR A 173 2.02 10.69 -2.71
C TYR A 173 0.56 10.59 -3.19
N GLY A 174 -0.27 11.55 -2.79
CA GLY A 174 -1.69 11.61 -3.15
C GLY A 174 -2.61 10.75 -2.28
N ILE A 175 -2.13 10.24 -1.14
CA ILE A 175 -2.95 9.49 -0.18
C ILE A 175 -4.17 10.25 0.33
N GLU A 176 -4.09 11.57 0.33
CA GLU A 176 -5.17 12.50 0.69
C GLU A 176 -6.43 12.29 -0.18
N ASN A 177 -6.27 11.71 -1.38
CA ASN A 177 -7.36 11.50 -2.33
C ASN A 177 -8.10 10.16 -2.13
N THR A 178 -7.79 9.42 -1.07
CA THR A 178 -8.37 8.11 -0.77
C THR A 178 -9.36 8.19 0.38
N ASN A 179 -10.24 7.18 0.53
CA ASN A 179 -11.21 7.08 1.63
C ASN A 179 -12.14 8.31 1.76
N ARG A 180 -12.52 8.91 0.62
CA ARG A 180 -13.35 10.14 0.58
C ARG A 180 -14.87 9.88 0.62
N GLY A 181 -15.30 8.71 1.09
CA GLY A 181 -16.72 8.39 1.26
C GLY A 181 -17.41 7.82 0.01
N CYS A 182 -16.65 7.27 -0.94
CA CYS A 182 -17.21 6.61 -2.12
C CYS A 182 -17.86 5.27 -1.76
N THR A 183 -18.97 4.93 -2.42
CA THR A 183 -19.52 3.58 -2.31
C THR A 183 -18.62 2.61 -3.05
N LEU A 184 -17.97 1.71 -2.31
CA LEU A 184 -17.04 0.75 -2.90
C LEU A 184 -17.75 -0.38 -3.62
N ALA A 185 -18.79 -0.97 -3.05
CA ALA A 185 -19.49 -2.09 -3.64
C ALA A 185 -20.86 -2.28 -2.99
N THR A 186 -21.74 -3.02 -3.67
CA THR A 186 -23.05 -3.43 -3.15
C THR A 186 -23.18 -4.95 -3.03
N ASN A 187 -22.17 -5.70 -3.49
CA ASN A 187 -22.13 -7.15 -3.55
C ASN A 187 -21.22 -7.79 -2.48
N PHE A 188 -21.06 -7.13 -1.33
CA PHE A 188 -20.37 -7.72 -0.18
C PHE A 188 -21.06 -9.01 0.29
N LEU A 189 -20.28 -9.95 0.82
CA LEU A 189 -20.82 -11.13 1.50
C LEU A 189 -21.59 -10.72 2.78
N PRO A 190 -22.56 -11.54 3.23
CA PRO A 190 -23.31 -11.26 4.45
C PRO A 190 -22.38 -11.01 5.64
N GLY A 191 -22.53 -9.86 6.30
CA GLY A 191 -21.68 -9.45 7.44
C GLY A 191 -20.30 -8.90 7.06
N MET A 192 -19.94 -8.86 5.77
CA MET A 192 -18.63 -8.38 5.29
C MET A 192 -18.67 -6.99 4.67
N ALA A 193 -19.78 -6.27 4.84
CA ALA A 193 -19.95 -4.92 4.27
C ALA A 193 -19.03 -3.91 4.96
N ILE A 194 -18.45 -3.03 4.16
CA ILE A 194 -17.64 -1.90 4.63
C ILE A 194 -18.39 -0.61 4.35
N ASN A 195 -18.59 0.20 5.40
CA ASN A 195 -19.26 1.48 5.27
C ASN A 195 -18.32 2.53 4.66
N PRO A 196 -18.81 3.37 3.72
CA PRO A 196 -18.04 4.48 3.22
C PRO A 196 -17.66 5.48 4.32
N SER A 197 -16.46 6.05 4.23
CA SER A 197 -15.97 7.11 5.12
C SER A 197 -16.58 8.48 4.78
N THR A 198 -17.89 8.62 4.97
CA THR A 198 -18.61 9.87 4.64
C THR A 198 -18.29 10.99 5.63
N SER A 199 -18.61 12.24 5.26
CA SER A 199 -18.78 13.31 6.25
C SER A 199 -19.89 12.97 7.26
N LEU A 200 -19.94 13.72 8.35
CA LEU A 200 -20.97 13.61 9.39
C LEU A 200 -22.38 13.90 8.86
N THR A 201 -22.48 14.70 7.80
CA THR A 201 -23.75 15.01 7.11
C THR A 201 -24.08 14.05 5.97
N GLY A 202 -23.20 13.07 5.69
CA GLY A 202 -23.29 12.16 4.57
C GLY A 202 -22.69 12.72 3.28
N GLY A 203 -22.39 11.83 2.33
CA GLY A 203 -21.67 12.19 1.10
C GLY A 203 -20.16 12.18 1.28
N THR A 204 -19.43 12.87 0.41
CA THR A 204 -17.97 12.79 0.36
C THR A 204 -17.32 13.48 1.55
N GLY A 205 -16.37 12.80 2.20
CA GLY A 205 -15.61 13.33 3.32
C GLY A 205 -14.22 13.87 2.92
N PRO A 206 -13.47 14.45 3.88
CA PRO A 206 -12.13 14.99 3.63
C PRO A 206 -11.06 13.97 3.21
N GLY A 207 -11.34 12.67 3.35
CA GLY A 207 -10.37 11.60 3.08
C GLY A 207 -9.35 11.43 4.21
N ILE A 208 -8.19 10.89 3.86
CA ILE A 208 -7.05 10.76 4.78
C ILE A 208 -6.43 12.14 5.03
N ILE A 209 -6.26 12.53 6.30
CA ILE A 209 -5.71 13.83 6.67
C ILE A 209 -4.21 13.73 6.89
N THR A 210 -3.44 14.48 6.12
CA THR A 210 -2.00 14.65 6.31
C THR A 210 -1.66 16.08 6.73
N GLY A 211 -2.49 17.05 6.33
CA GLY A 211 -2.22 18.48 6.48
C GLY A 211 -1.31 19.05 5.40
N LYS A 212 -1.09 18.31 4.29
CA LYS A 212 -0.50 18.86 3.07
C LYS A 212 -1.25 20.14 2.69
N SER A 213 -0.57 21.29 2.64
CA SER A 213 -1.22 22.60 2.53
C SER A 213 -1.46 23.07 1.10
N GLN A 214 -0.67 22.61 0.13
CA GLN A 214 -0.86 22.91 -1.30
C GLN A 214 -0.82 21.65 -2.17
N LEU A 215 -1.38 21.75 -3.38
CA LEU A 215 -1.42 20.64 -4.35
C LEU A 215 -0.03 20.27 -4.86
N ASP A 216 0.84 21.27 -5.01
CA ASP A 216 2.24 21.10 -5.44
C ASP A 216 3.17 20.65 -4.30
N ASP A 217 2.63 20.53 -3.08
CA ASP A 217 3.37 20.14 -1.86
C ASP A 217 4.61 21.01 -1.59
N SER A 218 4.52 22.31 -1.88
CA SER A 218 5.62 23.27 -1.72
C SER A 218 6.05 23.50 -0.26
N ASP A 219 5.19 23.21 0.73
CA ASP A 219 5.56 23.22 2.16
C ASP A 219 5.77 21.80 2.73
N PRO A 220 7.04 21.34 2.88
CA PRO A 220 7.33 20.02 3.41
C PRO A 220 7.07 19.89 4.92
N ASN A 221 6.83 21.00 5.64
CA ASN A 221 6.60 21.00 7.08
C ASN A 221 5.11 21.02 7.44
N ALA A 222 4.23 21.31 6.49
CA ALA A 222 2.79 21.32 6.71
C ALA A 222 2.31 19.94 7.20
N VAL A 223 1.60 19.91 8.33
CA VAL A 223 1.11 18.68 8.95
C VAL A 223 -0.13 18.95 9.78
N ASN A 224 -1.08 18.03 9.78
CA ASN A 224 -2.18 17.98 10.74
C ASN A 224 -1.96 16.76 11.65
N PRO A 225 -1.30 16.93 12.82
CA PRO A 225 -0.84 15.82 13.66
C PRO A 225 -1.89 15.31 14.66
N GLY A 226 -3.09 15.90 14.67
CA GLY A 226 -4.14 15.62 15.65
C GLY A 226 -4.87 14.30 15.45
N GLY A 227 -4.23 13.24 14.95
CA GLY A 227 -4.85 11.93 14.72
C GLY A 227 -3.92 10.77 15.08
N VAL A 228 -4.32 9.94 16.05
CA VAL A 228 -3.53 8.77 16.51
C VAL A 228 -4.42 7.53 16.68
N PRO A 229 -3.86 6.32 16.52
CA PRO A 229 -4.56 5.07 16.82
C PRO A 229 -4.84 4.93 18.32
N ILE A 230 -5.89 4.18 18.66
CA ILE A 230 -6.16 3.71 20.01
C ILE A 230 -5.78 2.23 20.08
N PHE A 231 -4.87 1.89 20.99
CA PHE A 231 -4.44 0.53 21.23
C PHE A 231 -4.95 0.02 22.58
N HIS A 232 -5.42 -1.22 22.60
CA HIS A 232 -5.73 -1.94 23.82
C HIS A 232 -5.08 -3.34 23.77
N ASN A 233 -4.26 -3.67 24.76
CA ASN A 233 -3.53 -4.94 24.83
C ASN A 233 -2.77 -5.32 23.54
N GLY A 234 -2.14 -4.32 22.89
CA GLY A 234 -1.34 -4.53 21.67
C GLY A 234 -2.15 -4.70 20.38
N VAL A 235 -3.46 -4.44 20.40
CA VAL A 235 -4.33 -4.47 19.21
C VAL A 235 -4.91 -3.09 18.95
N VAL A 236 -4.96 -2.68 17.68
CA VAL A 236 -5.62 -1.42 17.29
C VAL A 236 -7.13 -1.60 17.37
N VAL A 237 -7.79 -0.83 18.22
CA VAL A 237 -9.26 -0.92 18.43
C VAL A 237 -10.02 0.30 17.88
N GLY A 238 -9.31 1.35 17.49
CA GLY A 238 -9.90 2.56 16.93
C GLY A 238 -8.90 3.67 16.68
N GLY A 239 -9.40 4.90 16.59
CA GLY A 239 -8.59 6.10 16.51
C GLY A 239 -9.29 7.29 17.16
N ILE A 240 -8.49 8.25 17.61
CA ILE A 240 -8.95 9.52 18.17
C ILE A 240 -8.36 10.68 17.37
N GLY A 241 -9.20 11.69 17.14
CA GLY A 241 -8.86 12.88 16.37
C GLY A 241 -9.26 14.16 17.09
N VAL A 242 -8.42 15.19 16.99
CA VAL A 242 -8.66 16.52 17.57
C VAL A 242 -8.41 17.61 16.52
N ALA A 243 -9.31 18.56 16.43
CA ALA A 243 -9.22 19.74 15.57
C ALA A 243 -9.67 21.03 16.31
N GLY A 244 -9.50 22.18 15.67
CA GLY A 244 -9.97 23.48 16.19
C GLY A 244 -9.04 24.18 17.19
N VAL A 245 -7.86 23.61 17.43
CA VAL A 245 -6.82 24.15 18.34
C VAL A 245 -5.47 24.24 17.61
N SER A 246 -4.43 24.76 18.27
CA SER A 246 -3.07 24.71 17.69
C SER A 246 -2.63 23.27 17.45
N LEU A 247 -1.78 23.05 16.45
CA LEU A 247 -1.34 21.70 16.05
C LEU A 247 -0.68 20.93 17.20
N ASP A 248 0.16 21.61 18.00
CA ASP A 248 0.80 21.03 19.18
C ASP A 248 -0.22 20.67 20.26
N ALA A 249 -1.24 21.50 20.48
CA ALA A 249 -2.31 21.19 21.43
C ALA A 249 -3.16 20.01 20.96
N ALA A 250 -3.45 19.91 19.65
CA ALA A 250 -4.18 18.79 19.07
C ALA A 250 -3.40 17.48 19.23
N GLU A 251 -2.12 17.46 18.84
CA GLU A 251 -1.26 16.27 18.93
C GLU A 251 -1.09 15.80 20.39
N PHE A 252 -0.85 16.72 21.32
CA PHE A 252 -0.74 16.37 22.73
C PHE A 252 -2.06 15.83 23.30
N ALA A 253 -3.20 16.41 22.93
CA ALA A 253 -4.50 15.98 23.42
C ALA A 253 -4.83 14.54 22.99
N VAL A 254 -4.62 14.21 21.71
CA VAL A 254 -4.84 12.86 21.21
C VAL A 254 -3.86 11.84 21.80
N PHE A 255 -2.58 12.20 21.93
CA PHE A 255 -1.57 11.33 22.54
C PHE A 255 -1.86 11.05 24.02
N SER A 256 -2.21 12.09 24.78
CA SER A 256 -2.58 11.95 26.20
C SER A 256 -3.80 11.04 26.38
N ALA A 257 -4.78 11.16 25.49
CA ALA A 257 -5.98 10.32 25.53
C ALA A 257 -5.68 8.86 25.17
N SER A 258 -4.89 8.60 24.12
CA SER A 258 -4.54 7.24 23.68
C SER A 258 -3.71 6.46 24.70
N GLU A 259 -3.04 7.15 25.62
CA GLU A 259 -2.23 6.57 26.71
C GLU A 259 -2.96 6.54 28.07
N SER A 260 -4.27 6.76 28.08
CA SER A 260 -5.07 6.87 29.31
C SER A 260 -6.05 5.71 29.49
N ASN A 261 -6.60 5.56 30.70
CA ASN A 261 -7.74 4.66 30.96
C ASN A 261 -7.53 3.18 30.56
N GLY A 262 -6.29 2.69 30.62
CA GLY A 262 -5.95 1.32 30.22
C GLY A 262 -5.73 1.11 28.72
N PHE A 263 -5.77 2.19 27.94
CA PHE A 263 -5.24 2.24 26.58
C PHE A 263 -3.75 2.62 26.62
N GLY A 264 -3.03 2.18 25.61
CA GLY A 264 -1.61 2.51 25.47
C GLY A 264 -1.00 1.83 24.25
N LEU A 265 -0.09 2.55 23.62
CA LEU A 265 0.66 2.08 22.47
C LEU A 265 1.57 0.91 22.86
N PRO A 266 1.89 0.00 21.92
CA PRO A 266 2.84 -1.07 22.19
C PRO A 266 4.21 -0.49 22.60
N ASN A 267 4.63 -0.75 23.85
CA ASN A 267 5.86 -0.23 24.42
C ASN A 267 6.56 -1.28 25.32
N PRO A 268 7.84 -1.64 25.06
CA PRO A 268 8.66 -1.20 23.93
C PRO A 268 8.15 -1.78 22.60
N LEU A 269 8.32 -1.03 21.51
CA LEU A 269 8.12 -1.57 20.18
C LEU A 269 9.16 -2.67 19.89
N PRO A 270 8.79 -3.77 19.20
CA PRO A 270 9.75 -4.79 18.81
C PRO A 270 10.89 -4.20 17.98
N ALA A 271 12.07 -4.83 18.02
CA ALA A 271 13.24 -4.35 17.30
C ALA A 271 12.92 -4.10 15.81
N PRO A 272 13.36 -2.96 15.24
CA PRO A 272 14.33 -1.98 15.77
C PRO A 272 13.76 -0.87 16.67
N GLY A 273 12.50 -0.96 17.12
CA GLY A 273 11.88 0.03 18.03
C GLY A 273 11.21 1.21 17.31
N ALA A 274 11.21 1.21 15.98
CA ALA A 274 10.46 2.12 15.13
C ALA A 274 10.28 1.49 13.74
N VAL A 275 9.33 2.00 12.95
CA VAL A 275 9.22 1.66 11.53
C VAL A 275 10.25 2.45 10.74
N PHE A 276 10.93 1.80 9.79
CA PHE A 276 11.93 2.43 8.92
C PHE A 276 11.54 2.27 7.45
N ILE A 277 11.46 3.38 6.72
CA ILE A 277 11.31 3.39 5.26
C ILE A 277 12.53 4.07 4.67
N GLY A 278 13.15 3.45 3.65
CA GLY A 278 14.36 3.98 3.03
C GLY A 278 15.54 4.18 4.00
N GLY A 279 15.55 3.49 5.15
CA GLY A 279 16.55 3.67 6.21
C GLY A 279 16.27 4.83 7.17
N ILE A 280 15.10 5.47 7.07
CA ILE A 280 14.70 6.63 7.90
C ILE A 280 13.59 6.19 8.85
N ALA A 281 13.78 6.46 10.14
CA ALA A 281 12.76 6.20 11.17
C ALA A 281 11.56 7.11 10.95
N LEU A 282 10.36 6.53 10.92
CA LEU A 282 9.14 7.31 10.77
C LEU A 282 8.77 8.01 12.08
N PRO A 283 8.41 9.30 12.05
CA PRO A 283 7.92 9.98 13.25
C PRO A 283 6.53 9.47 13.62
N PHE A 284 6.23 9.41 14.92
CA PHE A 284 4.90 9.09 15.42
C PHE A 284 4.22 10.33 16.02
N VAL A 285 4.66 10.83 17.17
CA VAL A 285 4.23 12.12 17.73
C VAL A 285 5.43 12.97 18.12
N ASN A 286 5.33 14.30 17.91
CA ASN A 286 6.36 15.23 18.36
C ASN A 286 5.99 15.86 19.71
N GLN A 287 4.72 16.23 19.88
CA GLN A 287 4.23 16.88 21.10
C GLN A 287 3.67 15.86 22.11
N ALA A 288 4.56 15.07 22.74
CA ALA A 288 4.18 14.08 23.76
C ALA A 288 3.97 14.69 25.16
N THR A 289 4.36 15.95 25.37
CA THR A 289 4.19 16.70 26.63
C THR A 289 3.29 17.90 26.42
N ARG A 290 2.68 18.43 27.48
CA ARG A 290 1.79 19.59 27.37
C ARG A 290 2.58 20.79 26.79
N PRO A 291 2.07 21.46 25.73
CA PRO A 291 2.73 22.64 25.17
C PRO A 291 2.95 23.74 26.22
N ALA A 292 4.07 24.47 26.09
CA ALA A 292 4.40 25.56 27.01
C ALA A 292 3.31 26.64 27.02
N GLY A 293 2.97 27.15 28.21
CA GLY A 293 1.93 28.14 28.41
C GLY A 293 0.50 27.58 28.51
N LEU A 294 0.29 26.29 28.20
CA LEU A 294 -0.99 25.62 28.43
C LEU A 294 -1.02 24.91 29.80
N THR A 295 -2.20 24.82 30.38
CA THR A 295 -2.49 24.10 31.63
C THR A 295 -3.53 23.00 31.39
N ALA A 296 -3.88 22.22 32.43
CA ALA A 296 -4.93 21.23 32.31
C ALA A 296 -6.27 21.90 32.01
N GLY A 297 -7.03 21.32 31.09
CA GLY A 297 -8.36 21.80 30.71
C GLY A 297 -9.46 21.25 31.62
N THR A 298 -10.69 21.63 31.29
CA THR A 298 -11.91 21.10 31.91
C THR A 298 -12.75 20.35 30.87
N PHE A 299 -13.61 19.44 31.35
CA PHE A 299 -14.59 18.76 30.51
C PHE A 299 -15.89 19.58 30.46
N ASN A 300 -15.83 20.70 29.76
CA ASN A 300 -16.96 21.63 29.56
C ASN A 300 -17.28 21.78 28.07
N GLY A 301 -18.51 21.46 27.68
CA GLY A 301 -18.91 21.29 26.28
C GLY A 301 -20.08 20.30 26.15
N GLY A 302 -20.28 19.76 24.94
CA GLY A 302 -21.35 18.82 24.66
C GLY A 302 -21.08 17.91 23.48
N TYR A 303 -21.73 16.73 23.47
CA TYR A 303 -21.70 15.84 22.31
C TYR A 303 -22.53 16.42 21.16
N LEU A 304 -22.02 16.29 19.94
CA LEU A 304 -22.74 16.68 18.75
C LEU A 304 -24.01 15.83 18.62
N ALA A 305 -25.12 16.45 18.22
CA ALA A 305 -26.41 15.76 18.11
C ALA A 305 -26.31 14.56 17.17
N GLY A 306 -26.71 13.38 17.65
CA GLY A 306 -26.60 12.11 16.91
C GLY A 306 -25.28 11.36 17.08
N PHE A 307 -24.27 11.97 17.72
CA PHE A 307 -22.94 11.39 17.92
C PHE A 307 -22.56 11.33 19.42
N ASN A 308 -23.49 10.85 20.24
CA ASN A 308 -23.22 10.48 21.62
C ASN A 308 -22.36 9.20 21.68
N PRO A 309 -21.61 8.96 22.77
CA PRO A 309 -20.81 7.74 22.93
C PRO A 309 -21.63 6.46 22.73
N ILE A 310 -21.21 5.65 21.76
CA ILE A 310 -21.75 4.31 21.49
C ILE A 310 -20.64 3.27 21.51
N ALA A 311 -21.02 2.00 21.68
CA ALA A 311 -20.08 0.88 21.58
C ALA A 311 -19.71 0.59 20.12
N SER A 312 -18.46 0.20 19.91
CA SER A 312 -17.96 -0.32 18.64
C SER A 312 -18.58 -1.67 18.30
N THR A 313 -18.69 -1.94 16.99
CA THR A 313 -19.09 -3.25 16.47
C THR A 313 -17.93 -4.27 16.41
N GLY A 314 -16.71 -3.84 16.73
CA GLY A 314 -15.52 -4.68 16.77
C GLY A 314 -14.55 -4.44 15.62
N GLN A 315 -13.71 -5.44 15.36
CA GLN A 315 -12.74 -5.42 14.27
C GLN A 315 -13.46 -5.47 12.91
N PRO A 316 -12.97 -4.75 11.89
CA PRO A 316 -13.52 -4.84 10.54
C PRO A 316 -13.33 -6.26 9.98
N PRO A 317 -14.20 -6.70 9.05
CA PRO A 317 -14.16 -8.04 8.51
C PRO A 317 -12.84 -8.38 7.80
N GLU A 318 -12.54 -9.68 7.76
CA GLU A 318 -11.32 -10.27 7.19
C GLU A 318 -11.68 -11.44 6.27
N GLY A 319 -10.74 -11.84 5.41
CA GLY A 319 -10.96 -12.84 4.38
C GLY A 319 -11.61 -12.25 3.13
N ASP A 320 -12.40 -13.05 2.42
CA ASP A 320 -13.15 -12.58 1.27
C ASP A 320 -14.29 -11.66 1.74
N LEU A 321 -14.21 -10.39 1.37
CA LEU A 321 -15.28 -9.40 1.56
C LEU A 321 -16.29 -9.45 0.42
N ILE A 322 -15.78 -9.70 -0.80
CA ILE A 322 -16.57 -10.00 -2.00
C ILE A 322 -16.06 -11.34 -2.52
N ALA A 323 -16.98 -12.30 -2.69
CA ALA A 323 -16.63 -13.61 -3.21
C ALA A 323 -16.08 -13.52 -4.65
N PRO A 324 -15.15 -14.42 -5.02
CA PRO A 324 -14.77 -14.60 -6.42
C PRO A 324 -15.99 -14.94 -7.29
N THR A 325 -16.21 -14.19 -8.36
CA THR A 325 -17.28 -14.44 -9.34
C THR A 325 -16.78 -14.31 -10.78
N ASN A 326 -17.61 -14.72 -11.74
CA ASN A 326 -17.32 -14.43 -13.15
C ASN A 326 -17.49 -12.93 -13.42
N GLY A 327 -16.64 -12.37 -14.29
CA GLY A 327 -16.81 -11.01 -14.83
C GLY A 327 -18.17 -10.86 -15.54
N PRO A 328 -19.03 -9.91 -15.14
CA PRO A 328 -20.29 -9.61 -15.84
C PRO A 328 -20.15 -9.36 -17.34
N LEU A 329 -19.06 -8.74 -17.79
CA LEU A 329 -18.75 -8.49 -19.21
C LEU A 329 -17.95 -9.61 -19.87
N GLY A 330 -17.61 -10.67 -19.12
CA GLY A 330 -16.70 -11.72 -19.55
C GLY A 330 -15.22 -11.29 -19.50
N GLY A 331 -14.32 -12.26 -19.65
CA GLY A 331 -12.86 -12.05 -19.60
C GLY A 331 -12.20 -12.85 -18.47
N LEU A 332 -12.69 -12.70 -17.25
CA LEU A 332 -12.27 -13.47 -16.08
C LEU A 332 -13.36 -14.44 -15.62
N THR A 333 -13.00 -15.70 -15.47
CA THR A 333 -13.82 -16.73 -14.82
C THR A 333 -13.63 -16.68 -13.31
N VAL A 334 -14.55 -17.26 -12.56
CA VAL A 334 -14.40 -17.43 -11.10
C VAL A 334 -13.08 -18.12 -10.72
N ALA A 335 -12.63 -19.11 -11.52
CA ALA A 335 -11.37 -19.81 -11.29
C ALA A 335 -10.15 -18.90 -11.53
N ASP A 336 -10.22 -18.01 -12.52
CA ASP A 336 -9.19 -16.99 -12.74
C ASP A 336 -9.09 -16.06 -11.52
N VAL A 337 -10.23 -15.54 -11.04
CA VAL A 337 -10.26 -14.64 -9.88
C VAL A 337 -9.72 -15.33 -8.63
N GLN A 338 -10.13 -16.58 -8.37
CA GLN A 338 -9.58 -17.37 -7.25
C GLN A 338 -8.07 -17.54 -7.36
N THR A 339 -7.56 -17.80 -8.57
CA THR A 339 -6.12 -17.96 -8.82
C THR A 339 -5.37 -16.66 -8.56
N ILE A 340 -5.87 -15.53 -9.06
CA ILE A 340 -5.26 -14.20 -8.87
C ILE A 340 -5.18 -13.85 -7.37
N LEU A 341 -6.29 -13.99 -6.64
CA LEU A 341 -6.34 -13.71 -5.20
C LEU A 341 -5.37 -14.61 -4.41
N SER A 342 -5.35 -15.91 -4.73
CA SER A 342 -4.51 -16.88 -4.03
C SER A 342 -3.01 -16.66 -4.33
N ASN A 343 -2.65 -16.34 -5.57
CA ASN A 343 -1.27 -16.05 -5.95
C ASN A 343 -0.76 -14.76 -5.31
N ALA A 344 -1.60 -13.72 -5.26
CA ALA A 344 -1.27 -12.48 -4.56
C ALA A 344 -1.06 -12.74 -3.07
N GLU A 345 -1.98 -13.43 -2.41
CA GLU A 345 -1.86 -13.73 -0.98
C GLU A 345 -0.65 -14.63 -0.66
N ALA A 346 -0.37 -15.65 -1.48
CA ALA A 346 0.82 -16.49 -1.35
C ALA A 346 2.11 -15.65 -1.49
N THR A 347 2.12 -14.71 -2.44
CA THR A 347 3.24 -13.78 -2.63
C THR A 347 3.40 -12.88 -1.39
N ALA A 348 2.32 -12.29 -0.88
CA ALA A 348 2.31 -11.45 0.31
C ALA A 348 2.85 -12.20 1.55
N ASN A 349 2.49 -13.47 1.71
CA ASN A 349 2.95 -14.30 2.83
C ASN A 349 4.47 -14.53 2.85
N THR A 350 5.13 -14.48 1.69
CA THR A 350 6.60 -14.55 1.60
C THR A 350 7.27 -13.18 1.57
N THR A 351 6.50 -12.11 1.35
CA THR A 351 7.01 -10.74 1.17
C THR A 351 7.33 -10.11 2.53
N ARG A 352 8.50 -9.50 2.65
CA ARG A 352 8.91 -8.74 3.84
C ARG A 352 8.11 -7.45 3.95
N ALA A 353 7.38 -7.30 5.07
CA ALA A 353 6.62 -6.11 5.40
C ALA A 353 7.50 -4.85 5.52
N ALA A 354 6.92 -3.70 5.19
CA ALA A 354 7.62 -2.41 5.29
C ALA A 354 7.28 -1.69 6.60
N ILE A 355 6.04 -1.83 7.07
CA ILE A 355 5.50 -1.05 8.19
C ILE A 355 5.15 -1.92 9.41
N ARG A 356 5.69 -3.14 9.48
CA ARG A 356 5.42 -4.09 10.56
C ARG A 356 6.67 -4.44 11.34
N LEU A 357 6.45 -4.76 12.62
CA LEU A 357 7.49 -5.13 13.58
C LEU A 357 7.19 -6.51 14.19
N PRO A 358 8.21 -7.29 14.61
CA PRO A 358 9.63 -7.07 14.35
C PRO A 358 9.98 -7.21 12.86
N LEU A 359 11.20 -6.79 12.49
CA LEU A 359 11.71 -7.01 11.13
C LEU A 359 11.64 -8.49 10.74
N GLY A 360 11.28 -8.74 9.48
CA GLY A 360 11.04 -10.10 9.00
C GLY A 360 9.60 -10.59 9.22
N SER A 361 8.68 -9.70 9.60
CA SER A 361 7.25 -9.98 9.49
C SER A 361 6.82 -10.02 8.02
N SER A 362 5.90 -10.95 7.68
CA SER A 362 5.28 -11.01 6.36
C SER A 362 4.35 -9.81 6.15
N ALA A 363 4.24 -9.36 4.90
CA ALA A 363 3.29 -8.31 4.52
C ALA A 363 1.83 -8.78 4.68
N ARG A 364 0.91 -7.83 4.90
CA ARG A 364 -0.54 -8.06 4.85
C ARG A 364 -1.19 -7.05 3.94
N MET A 365 -2.00 -7.57 3.02
CA MET A 365 -2.57 -6.79 1.93
C MET A 365 -4.09 -6.94 1.88
N VAL A 366 -4.73 -5.93 1.29
CA VAL A 366 -6.02 -6.07 0.63
C VAL A 366 -5.77 -6.28 -0.86
N ILE A 367 -6.50 -7.21 -1.46
CA ILE A 367 -6.36 -7.64 -2.85
C ILE A 367 -7.74 -7.49 -3.51
N ALA A 368 -7.83 -6.76 -4.61
CA ALA A 368 -9.07 -6.52 -5.34
C ALA A 368 -8.93 -6.87 -6.81
N VAL A 369 -9.96 -7.49 -7.37
CA VAL A 369 -10.08 -7.79 -8.80
C VAL A 369 -11.35 -7.15 -9.35
N ALA A 370 -11.20 -6.35 -10.40
CA ALA A 370 -12.29 -5.66 -11.08
C ALA A 370 -12.50 -6.22 -12.49
N ASP A 371 -13.76 -6.35 -12.91
CA ASP A 371 -14.15 -6.64 -14.29
C ASP A 371 -14.08 -5.38 -15.18
N LEU A 372 -14.26 -5.54 -16.50
CA LEU A 372 -14.13 -4.49 -17.51
C LEU A 372 -15.10 -3.29 -17.36
N ASP A 373 -16.14 -3.41 -16.55
CA ASP A 373 -17.06 -2.30 -16.19
C ASP A 373 -16.72 -1.65 -14.84
N GLY A 374 -15.66 -2.10 -14.16
CA GLY A 374 -15.25 -1.66 -12.83
C GLY A 374 -15.97 -2.36 -11.67
N THR A 375 -16.84 -3.33 -11.94
CA THR A 375 -17.47 -4.16 -10.91
C THR A 375 -16.41 -4.99 -10.21
N LEU A 376 -16.39 -4.96 -8.88
CA LEU A 376 -15.50 -5.82 -8.10
C LEU A 376 -16.04 -7.26 -8.12
N ILE A 377 -15.23 -8.16 -8.64
CA ILE A 377 -15.54 -9.60 -8.77
C ILE A 377 -14.71 -10.45 -7.81
N GLY A 378 -13.90 -9.81 -6.96
CA GLY A 378 -13.21 -10.39 -5.81
C GLY A 378 -12.57 -9.29 -4.98
N LEU A 379 -12.71 -9.35 -3.66
CA LEU A 379 -12.06 -8.44 -2.72
C LEU A 379 -11.71 -9.21 -1.44
N ARG A 380 -10.42 -9.34 -1.15
CA ARG A 380 -9.91 -10.09 0.00
C ARG A 380 -9.08 -9.19 0.90
N ARG A 381 -9.38 -9.18 2.20
CA ARG A 381 -8.59 -8.53 3.24
C ARG A 381 -7.83 -9.57 4.05
N MET A 382 -6.49 -9.56 3.98
CA MET A 382 -5.67 -10.39 4.87
C MET A 382 -5.83 -9.92 6.32
N VAL A 383 -5.67 -10.86 7.25
CA VAL A 383 -5.73 -10.58 8.70
C VAL A 383 -4.78 -9.44 9.06
N ASP A 384 -5.28 -8.48 9.83
CA ASP A 384 -4.52 -7.30 10.29
C ASP A 384 -3.91 -6.43 9.16
N SER A 385 -4.38 -6.56 7.90
CA SER A 385 -4.02 -5.55 6.90
C SER A 385 -4.58 -4.18 7.31
N THR A 386 -3.92 -3.11 6.88
CA THR A 386 -4.43 -1.74 7.09
C THR A 386 -5.82 -1.57 6.47
N VAL A 387 -6.66 -0.73 7.08
CA VAL A 387 -8.09 -0.62 6.71
C VAL A 387 -8.30 0.36 5.57
N PHE A 388 -7.47 1.42 5.48
CA PHE A 388 -7.49 2.34 4.33
C PHE A 388 -7.29 1.60 3.00
N SER A 389 -6.57 0.47 3.05
CA SER A 389 -6.26 -0.35 1.90
C SER A 389 -7.46 -1.02 1.25
N ILE A 390 -8.62 -1.09 1.92
CA ILE A 390 -9.86 -1.61 1.33
C ILE A 390 -10.31 -0.70 0.18
N ASP A 391 -10.44 0.59 0.46
CA ASP A 391 -10.77 1.62 -0.54
C ASP A 391 -9.69 1.69 -1.63
N VAL A 392 -8.42 1.68 -1.21
CA VAL A 392 -7.29 1.82 -2.14
C VAL A 392 -7.17 0.64 -3.09
N ALA A 393 -7.23 -0.61 -2.62
CA ALA A 393 -7.10 -1.77 -3.49
C ALA A 393 -8.26 -1.84 -4.50
N ALA A 394 -9.50 -1.59 -4.05
CA ALA A 394 -10.67 -1.52 -4.91
C ALA A 394 -10.54 -0.44 -5.99
N SER A 395 -10.13 0.78 -5.60
CA SER A 395 -9.92 1.89 -6.53
C SER A 395 -8.78 1.60 -7.51
N LYS A 396 -7.64 1.07 -7.03
CA LYS A 396 -6.52 0.62 -7.87
C LYS A 396 -6.98 -0.37 -8.95
N ALA A 397 -7.79 -1.37 -8.60
CA ALA A 397 -8.29 -2.35 -9.58
C ALA A 397 -9.15 -1.69 -10.68
N ARG A 398 -10.04 -0.76 -10.31
CA ARG A 398 -10.89 0.01 -11.25
C ARG A 398 -10.09 0.97 -12.12
N ASN A 399 -9.10 1.62 -11.54
CA ASN A 399 -8.18 2.49 -12.26
C ASN A 399 -7.55 1.70 -13.42
N MET A 400 -7.13 0.46 -13.18
CA MET A 400 -6.51 -0.37 -14.21
C MET A 400 -7.47 -0.75 -15.33
N VAL A 401 -8.75 -1.00 -15.03
CA VAL A 401 -9.77 -1.23 -16.05
C VAL A 401 -9.95 0.01 -16.94
N TYR A 402 -10.12 1.18 -16.32
CA TYR A 402 -10.36 2.42 -17.07
C TYR A 402 -9.14 2.86 -17.88
N PHE A 403 -7.98 3.01 -17.24
CA PHE A 403 -6.80 3.60 -17.89
C PHE A 403 -6.14 2.68 -18.92
N ASN A 404 -6.33 1.36 -18.83
CA ASN A 404 -5.89 0.42 -19.87
C ASN A 404 -6.98 0.18 -20.95
N GLY A 405 -8.21 0.62 -20.70
CA GLY A 405 -9.37 0.33 -21.53
C GLY A 405 -9.46 1.22 -22.79
N PRO A 406 -10.23 0.77 -23.80
CA PRO A 406 -10.44 1.53 -25.04
C PRO A 406 -11.26 2.81 -24.82
N ASN A 407 -11.96 2.93 -23.69
CA ASN A 407 -12.81 4.08 -23.34
C ASN A 407 -12.08 5.13 -22.49
N ARG A 408 -10.76 4.99 -22.25
CA ARG A 408 -9.97 6.01 -21.58
C ARG A 408 -10.01 7.32 -22.37
N THR A 409 -10.27 8.43 -21.71
CA THR A 409 -10.12 9.76 -22.30
C THR A 409 -8.63 10.10 -22.48
N ALA A 410 -8.21 10.43 -23.70
CA ALA A 410 -6.79 10.67 -24.01
C ALA A 410 -6.15 11.82 -23.20
N THR A 411 -6.95 12.81 -22.80
CA THR A 411 -6.48 13.95 -21.97
C THR A 411 -6.19 13.58 -20.52
N ASP A 412 -6.60 12.40 -20.05
CA ASP A 412 -6.21 11.91 -18.72
C ASP A 412 -4.71 11.62 -18.65
N LEU A 413 -4.13 11.09 -19.74
CA LEU A 413 -2.72 10.67 -19.81
C LEU A 413 -2.04 11.19 -21.10
N PRO A 414 -1.83 12.51 -21.25
CA PRO A 414 -1.21 13.10 -22.43
C PRO A 414 0.14 12.46 -22.79
N GLY A 415 0.32 12.13 -24.07
CA GLY A 415 1.54 11.48 -24.55
C GLY A 415 1.57 9.95 -24.41
N ILE A 416 0.51 9.34 -23.84
CA ILE A 416 0.34 7.88 -23.82
C ILE A 416 -0.61 7.44 -24.94
N PRO A 417 -0.13 6.69 -25.95
CA PRO A 417 -1.02 6.08 -26.94
C PRO A 417 -2.08 5.17 -26.31
N MET A 418 -3.25 5.08 -26.93
CA MET A 418 -4.26 4.09 -26.53
C MET A 418 -3.72 2.67 -26.73
N GLY A 419 -4.10 1.74 -25.85
CA GLY A 419 -3.65 0.35 -25.90
C GLY A 419 -2.29 0.09 -25.24
N ILE A 420 -1.64 1.12 -24.68
CA ILE A 420 -0.48 0.92 -23.80
C ILE A 420 -0.95 0.41 -22.44
N ALA A 421 -0.34 -0.68 -21.98
CA ALA A 421 -0.55 -1.25 -20.67
C ALA A 421 0.17 -0.43 -19.60
N LEU A 422 -0.59 0.06 -18.62
CA LEU A 422 -0.18 0.95 -17.54
C LEU A 422 -0.27 0.23 -16.19
N THR A 423 0.54 0.68 -15.23
CA THR A 423 0.35 0.37 -13.80
C THR A 423 -0.02 1.65 -13.03
N SER A 424 -0.46 1.51 -11.78
CA SER A 424 -0.64 2.69 -10.91
C SER A 424 0.69 3.43 -10.67
N ARG A 425 1.85 2.74 -10.76
CA ARG A 425 3.16 3.39 -10.73
C ARG A 425 3.38 4.28 -11.94
N THR A 426 2.98 3.85 -13.14
CA THR A 426 3.05 4.68 -14.34
C THR A 426 2.21 5.95 -14.17
N ILE A 427 0.98 5.80 -13.70
CA ILE A 427 0.04 6.91 -13.49
C ILE A 427 0.62 7.88 -12.46
N SER A 428 1.00 7.38 -11.28
CA SER A 428 1.65 8.15 -10.22
C SER A 428 2.84 8.95 -10.75
N PHE A 429 3.74 8.32 -11.50
CA PHE A 429 4.97 8.95 -11.98
C PHE A 429 4.74 10.18 -12.86
N GLY A 430 3.72 10.15 -13.72
CA GLY A 430 3.37 11.30 -14.54
C GLY A 430 2.43 12.31 -13.86
N SER A 431 1.81 11.94 -12.73
CA SER A 431 0.85 12.77 -11.98
C SER A 431 1.49 13.58 -10.85
N GLN A 432 2.82 13.64 -10.76
CA GLN A 432 3.55 14.44 -9.77
C GLN A 432 3.68 15.90 -10.23
N PRO A 433 3.86 16.86 -9.30
CA PRO A 433 4.16 18.26 -9.63
C PRO A 433 5.64 18.48 -10.02
N LEU A 434 6.42 17.39 -10.14
CA LEU A 434 7.80 17.37 -10.61
C LEU A 434 7.94 16.24 -11.64
N PHE A 435 8.55 16.51 -12.80
CA PHE A 435 8.79 15.52 -13.84
C PHE A 435 10.18 15.65 -14.50
N PRO A 436 11.10 14.71 -14.25
CA PRO A 436 10.93 13.50 -13.43
C PRO A 436 10.60 13.78 -11.95
N PRO A 437 9.79 12.90 -11.32
CA PRO A 437 9.50 12.99 -9.89
C PRO A 437 10.75 13.13 -9.03
N GLY A 438 10.66 13.99 -8.01
CA GLY A 438 11.73 14.24 -7.05
C GLY A 438 12.82 15.20 -7.51
N ILE A 439 12.85 15.66 -8.77
CA ILE A 439 13.84 16.64 -9.24
C ILE A 439 13.26 18.05 -9.19
N ASN A 440 13.79 18.92 -8.32
CA ASN A 440 13.27 20.28 -8.17
C ASN A 440 13.48 21.12 -9.43
N GLY A 441 12.51 21.99 -9.73
CA GLY A 441 12.54 22.87 -10.90
C GLY A 441 12.25 22.17 -12.23
N SER A 442 11.92 20.88 -12.23
CA SER A 442 11.60 20.11 -13.45
C SER A 442 10.20 20.39 -14.03
N GLY A 443 9.34 21.08 -13.27
CA GLY A 443 7.96 21.41 -13.67
C GLY A 443 7.01 20.22 -13.55
N ASP A 444 5.72 20.50 -13.75
CA ASP A 444 4.65 19.51 -13.55
C ASP A 444 4.78 18.31 -14.49
N GLY A 445 4.36 17.14 -13.99
CA GLY A 445 4.24 15.94 -14.79
C GLY A 445 3.13 16.02 -15.83
N PRO A 446 3.26 15.25 -16.93
CA PRO A 446 2.33 15.28 -18.05
C PRO A 446 0.89 14.91 -17.64
N PHE A 447 0.71 14.21 -16.52
CA PHE A 447 -0.59 13.78 -15.98
C PHE A 447 -0.95 14.53 -14.70
N TYR A 448 -0.26 15.61 -14.33
CA TYR A 448 -0.56 16.34 -13.09
C TYR A 448 -1.99 16.89 -13.09
N ASN A 449 -2.52 17.25 -14.25
CA ASN A 449 -3.93 17.63 -14.39
C ASN A 449 -4.91 16.52 -13.97
N LEU A 450 -4.55 15.23 -14.13
CA LEU A 450 -5.37 14.12 -13.63
C LEU A 450 -5.45 14.13 -12.09
N TYR A 451 -4.34 14.44 -11.42
CA TYR A 451 -4.31 14.62 -9.97
C TYR A 451 -5.18 15.80 -9.52
N LEU A 452 -5.02 16.96 -10.19
CA LEU A 452 -5.82 18.17 -9.90
C LEU A 452 -7.31 17.93 -10.11
N GLN A 453 -7.69 17.19 -11.14
CA GLN A 453 -9.08 16.81 -11.42
C GLN A 453 -9.62 15.85 -10.37
N ASP A 454 -8.85 14.84 -9.98
CA ASP A 454 -9.29 13.87 -8.98
C ASP A 454 -9.51 14.52 -7.60
N VAL A 455 -8.67 15.49 -7.20
CA VAL A 455 -8.88 16.27 -5.95
C VAL A 455 -10.24 16.96 -5.96
N GLN A 456 -10.62 17.58 -7.08
CA GLN A 456 -11.87 18.33 -7.23
C GLN A 456 -13.10 17.42 -7.42
N ASN A 457 -12.90 16.19 -7.87
CA ASN A 457 -13.98 15.29 -8.28
C ASN A 457 -13.84 13.93 -7.57
N PRO A 458 -14.04 13.87 -6.24
CA PRO A 458 -14.07 12.60 -5.52
C PRO A 458 -15.06 11.62 -6.13
N CYS A 459 -14.75 10.33 -6.03
CA CYS A 459 -15.59 9.25 -6.55
C CYS A 459 -15.80 9.27 -8.07
N THR A 460 -14.86 9.86 -8.80
CA THR A 460 -14.78 9.75 -10.27
C THR A 460 -13.66 8.81 -10.69
N GLN A 461 -13.30 8.77 -11.97
CA GLN A 461 -12.30 7.85 -12.49
C GLN A 461 -11.60 8.55 -13.65
N GLY A 462 -10.82 9.59 -13.35
CA GLY A 462 -10.38 10.56 -14.36
C GLY A 462 -11.57 11.18 -15.09
N ASN A 463 -11.43 11.44 -16.39
CA ASN A 463 -12.50 11.96 -17.24
C ASN A 463 -13.47 10.87 -17.77
N GLN A 464 -13.66 9.76 -17.05
CA GLN A 464 -14.62 8.73 -17.44
C GLN A 464 -16.05 9.29 -17.43
N ALA A 465 -16.71 9.28 -18.60
CA ALA A 465 -18.05 9.82 -18.79
C ALA A 465 -19.13 9.16 -17.90
N GLY A 466 -20.23 9.89 -17.67
CA GLY A 466 -21.36 9.45 -16.85
C GLY A 466 -21.24 9.80 -15.37
N SER A 467 -22.35 9.78 -14.65
CA SER A 467 -22.41 10.12 -13.22
C SER A 467 -21.53 9.19 -12.36
N PRO A 468 -21.08 9.65 -11.18
CA PRO A 468 -20.53 8.77 -10.15
C PRO A 468 -21.48 7.59 -9.89
N ASN A 469 -20.91 6.40 -9.75
CA ASN A 469 -21.64 5.18 -9.47
C ASN A 469 -20.74 4.24 -8.64
N SER A 470 -21.25 3.05 -8.28
CA SER A 470 -20.50 2.09 -7.45
C SER A 470 -19.20 1.60 -8.08
N ASN A 471 -18.98 1.82 -9.39
CA ASN A 471 -17.80 1.40 -10.13
C ASN A 471 -16.80 2.54 -10.37
N LYS A 472 -17.02 3.72 -9.75
CA LYS A 472 -16.09 4.85 -9.74
C LYS A 472 -15.77 5.23 -8.29
N SER A 473 -14.48 5.24 -7.93
CA SER A 473 -14.07 5.46 -6.54
C SER A 473 -12.83 6.36 -6.37
N GLY A 474 -12.47 7.11 -7.41
CA GLY A 474 -11.32 8.00 -7.44
C GLY A 474 -10.08 7.37 -8.07
N VAL A 475 -9.03 8.17 -8.23
CA VAL A 475 -7.72 7.74 -8.73
C VAL A 475 -6.72 7.62 -7.59
N VAL A 476 -5.97 6.52 -7.58
CA VAL A 476 -4.89 6.27 -6.62
C VAL A 476 -3.54 6.57 -7.29
N PHE A 477 -2.78 7.48 -6.68
CA PHE A 477 -1.52 8.01 -7.23
C PHE A 477 -0.26 7.37 -6.61
N PHE A 478 -0.34 6.09 -6.26
CA PHE A 478 0.81 5.33 -5.77
C PHE A 478 0.78 3.85 -6.23
N PRO A 479 1.95 3.16 -6.26
CA PRO A 479 2.13 1.82 -6.85
C PRO A 479 1.26 0.72 -6.25
N GLY A 480 1.15 -0.44 -6.92
CA GLY A 480 0.32 -1.58 -6.48
C GLY A 480 -0.86 -1.99 -7.36
N ALA A 481 -0.85 -1.68 -8.66
CA ALA A 481 -1.96 -2.06 -9.55
C ALA A 481 -1.49 -2.34 -10.98
N VAL A 482 -2.14 -3.31 -11.65
CA VAL A 482 -1.88 -3.65 -13.06
C VAL A 482 -3.17 -4.06 -13.79
N GLY A 483 -3.25 -3.79 -15.09
CA GLY A 483 -4.25 -4.39 -15.97
C GLY A 483 -3.99 -5.89 -16.17
N LEU A 484 -5.05 -6.70 -16.24
CA LEU A 484 -4.98 -8.14 -16.48
C LEU A 484 -5.28 -8.43 -17.95
N PHE A 485 -4.46 -9.21 -18.62
CA PHE A 485 -4.53 -9.46 -20.06
C PHE A 485 -4.59 -10.95 -20.40
N LYS A 486 -5.41 -11.30 -21.40
CA LYS A 486 -5.40 -12.62 -22.05
C LYS A 486 -5.30 -12.44 -23.55
N ASN A 487 -4.36 -13.16 -24.18
CA ASN A 487 -4.13 -13.08 -25.64
C ASN A 487 -3.92 -11.62 -26.13
N GLY A 488 -3.31 -10.78 -25.30
CA GLY A 488 -3.07 -9.36 -25.60
C GLY A 488 -4.27 -8.42 -25.41
N ALA A 489 -5.45 -8.94 -25.05
CA ALA A 489 -6.63 -8.14 -24.74
C ALA A 489 -6.77 -7.95 -23.23
N LEU A 490 -7.17 -6.75 -22.80
CA LEU A 490 -7.51 -6.46 -21.40
C LEU A 490 -8.75 -7.27 -21.01
N VAL A 491 -8.70 -7.92 -19.84
CA VAL A 491 -9.79 -8.75 -19.28
C VAL A 491 -10.18 -8.36 -17.85
N GLY A 492 -9.51 -7.38 -17.24
CA GLY A 492 -9.82 -6.90 -15.90
C GLY A 492 -8.70 -6.06 -15.30
N GLY A 493 -8.82 -5.73 -14.02
CA GLY A 493 -7.80 -5.01 -13.26
C GLY A 493 -7.52 -5.64 -11.91
N LEU A 494 -6.25 -5.62 -11.49
CA LEU A 494 -5.80 -6.05 -10.17
C LEU A 494 -5.28 -4.83 -9.39
N GLY A 495 -5.72 -4.69 -8.14
CA GLY A 495 -5.25 -3.69 -7.21
C GLY A 495 -4.87 -4.30 -5.86
N ILE A 496 -3.73 -3.89 -5.32
CA ILE A 496 -3.18 -4.36 -4.06
C ILE A 496 -2.76 -3.17 -3.20
N SER A 497 -3.04 -3.24 -1.91
CA SER A 497 -2.57 -2.25 -0.94
C SER A 497 -2.47 -2.85 0.46
N GLY A 498 -1.46 -2.48 1.24
CA GLY A 498 -1.46 -2.82 2.67
C GLY A 498 -0.21 -2.41 3.44
N ASP A 499 0.96 -2.73 2.88
CA ASP A 499 2.27 -2.50 3.49
C ASP A 499 3.01 -1.37 2.73
N GLY A 500 4.25 -1.59 2.25
CA GLY A 500 4.99 -0.60 1.46
C GLY A 500 4.68 -0.69 -0.03
N VAL A 501 4.86 0.40 -0.76
CA VAL A 501 4.44 0.46 -2.18
C VAL A 501 5.28 -0.40 -3.12
N ASP A 502 6.55 -0.65 -2.79
CA ASP A 502 7.35 -1.62 -3.54
C ASP A 502 6.89 -3.05 -3.22
N GLN A 503 6.44 -3.34 -1.99
CA GLN A 503 5.77 -4.60 -1.64
C GLN A 503 4.43 -4.73 -2.40
N ASP A 504 3.62 -3.68 -2.46
CA ASP A 504 2.37 -3.67 -3.23
C ASP A 504 2.63 -4.09 -4.68
N ASP A 505 3.65 -3.52 -5.33
CA ASP A 505 4.06 -3.88 -6.70
C ASP A 505 4.53 -5.33 -6.82
N PHE A 506 5.35 -5.80 -5.87
CA PHE A 506 5.86 -7.17 -5.88
C PHE A 506 4.73 -8.19 -5.74
N VAL A 507 3.80 -7.95 -4.82
CA VAL A 507 2.60 -8.78 -4.64
C VAL A 507 1.68 -8.68 -5.86
N THR A 508 1.56 -7.49 -6.48
CA THR A 508 0.76 -7.31 -7.70
C THR A 508 1.31 -8.14 -8.85
N SER A 509 2.63 -8.14 -9.03
CA SER A 509 3.30 -8.98 -10.03
C SER A 509 3.09 -10.47 -9.77
N GLY A 510 3.09 -10.91 -8.52
CA GLY A 510 2.80 -12.30 -8.15
C GLY A 510 1.34 -12.70 -8.40
N GLY A 511 0.40 -11.79 -8.12
CA GLY A 511 -1.03 -11.99 -8.40
C GLY A 511 -1.37 -12.05 -9.89
N SER A 512 -0.65 -11.32 -10.74
CA SER A 512 -0.92 -11.23 -12.18
C SER A 512 -0.30 -12.34 -13.04
N VAL A 513 0.33 -13.35 -12.44
CA VAL A 513 0.99 -14.45 -13.18
C VAL A 513 0.01 -15.15 -14.11
N GLY A 514 0.32 -15.22 -15.41
CA GLY A 514 -0.54 -15.76 -16.46
C GLY A 514 -1.54 -14.77 -17.06
N PHE A 515 -1.54 -13.52 -16.58
CA PHE A 515 -2.39 -12.42 -17.03
C PHE A 515 -1.58 -11.17 -17.40
N GLU A 516 -0.30 -11.33 -17.71
CA GLU A 516 0.60 -10.21 -17.93
C GLU A 516 0.32 -9.52 -19.28
N ALA A 517 0.45 -8.20 -19.31
CA ALA A 517 0.46 -7.46 -20.57
C ALA A 517 1.64 -7.91 -21.46
N PRO A 518 1.46 -8.05 -22.78
CA PRO A 518 2.57 -8.24 -23.72
C PRO A 518 3.63 -7.15 -23.55
N THR A 519 4.91 -7.52 -23.51
CA THR A 519 6.02 -6.58 -23.28
C THR A 519 6.01 -5.40 -24.25
N ALA A 520 5.64 -5.63 -25.51
CA ALA A 520 5.62 -4.61 -26.57
C ALA A 520 4.62 -3.46 -26.32
N ILE A 521 3.62 -3.66 -25.47
CA ILE A 521 2.61 -2.64 -25.16
C ILE A 521 2.77 -2.06 -23.76
N ARG A 522 3.79 -2.43 -22.99
CA ARG A 522 3.95 -1.92 -21.62
C ARG A 522 4.39 -0.46 -21.61
N ALA A 523 3.99 0.27 -20.57
CA ALA A 523 4.35 1.67 -20.37
C ALA A 523 5.86 1.91 -20.37
N ASP A 524 6.65 0.93 -19.95
CA ASP A 524 8.11 1.02 -19.98
C ASP A 524 8.70 0.92 -21.40
N GLN A 525 7.89 0.82 -22.45
CA GLN A 525 8.28 1.05 -23.84
C GLN A 525 8.07 2.50 -24.28
N VAL A 526 7.46 3.34 -23.45
CA VAL A 526 7.10 4.72 -23.76
C VAL A 526 8.04 5.70 -23.07
N PHE A 527 8.41 6.75 -23.82
CA PHE A 527 9.21 7.87 -23.33
C PHE A 527 8.40 9.16 -23.47
N ILE A 528 8.39 9.98 -22.42
CA ILE A 528 7.85 11.34 -22.46
C ILE A 528 9.01 12.28 -22.11
N ASN A 529 9.28 13.27 -22.98
CA ASN A 529 10.39 14.22 -22.81
C ASN A 529 11.75 13.54 -22.54
N GLY A 530 12.01 12.40 -23.19
CA GLY A 530 13.24 11.61 -23.02
C GLY A 530 13.28 10.76 -21.74
N VAL A 531 12.24 10.79 -20.91
CA VAL A 531 12.13 10.02 -19.66
C VAL A 531 11.33 8.75 -19.92
N ARG A 532 11.94 7.58 -19.66
CA ARG A 532 11.27 6.27 -19.74
C ARG A 532 10.27 6.14 -18.60
N LEU A 533 9.03 5.76 -18.90
CA LEU A 533 8.02 5.58 -17.87
C LEU A 533 8.24 4.28 -17.08
N PRO A 534 7.93 4.25 -15.76
CA PRO A 534 8.05 3.05 -14.96
C PRO A 534 6.85 2.11 -15.17
N TYR A 535 7.07 0.82 -14.93
CA TYR A 535 6.01 -0.20 -14.91
C TYR A 535 5.89 -0.85 -13.53
N PHE A 536 6.88 -1.63 -13.09
CA PHE A 536 6.99 -2.14 -11.73
C PHE A 536 8.33 -1.73 -11.09
N LYS A 537 8.35 -1.63 -9.76
CA LYS A 537 9.59 -1.58 -8.96
C LYS A 537 9.41 -2.45 -7.73
N PHE A 538 10.41 -3.29 -7.47
CA PHE A 538 10.37 -4.26 -6.37
C PHE A 538 11.39 -3.90 -5.28
N PRO A 539 11.17 -4.35 -4.03
CA PRO A 539 12.17 -4.26 -2.99
C PRO A 539 13.43 -5.02 -3.41
N ARG A 540 14.61 -4.55 -2.98
CA ARG A 540 15.89 -5.20 -3.29
C ARG A 540 15.95 -6.65 -2.77
N ASN A 541 15.41 -6.86 -1.57
CA ASN A 541 15.29 -8.17 -0.91
C ASN A 541 13.82 -8.38 -0.52
N PRO A 542 12.97 -8.81 -1.47
CA PRO A 542 11.52 -8.77 -1.29
C PRO A 542 11.00 -9.83 -0.33
N THR A 543 11.69 -10.96 -0.19
CA THR A 543 11.22 -12.09 0.62
C THR A 543 11.91 -12.17 1.99
N LEU A 544 11.29 -12.93 2.90
CA LEU A 544 11.76 -13.18 4.27
C LEU A 544 13.09 -13.91 4.37
#